data_AF-A0A1W1HB43-F1
#
_entry.id   AF-A0A1W1HB43-F1
#
_cell.length_a   1.000
_cell.length_b   1.000
_cell.length_c   1.000
_cell.angle_alpha   90.00
_cell.angle_beta   90.00
_cell.angle_gamma   90.00
#
_symmetry.space_group_name_H-M   'P 1'
#
loop_
_entity.id
_entity.type
_entity.pdbx_description
1 polymer ?
#
loop_
_entity_poly.entity_id
_entity_poly.type
_entity_poly.pdbx_seq_one_letter_code
_entity_poly.pdbx_strand_id
1 'polypeptide(L)'
;MKIKRKIIEIDEELCDGCGNCVPSCAEGAIQIIDGKAKVVKDQYCDGLGACLGECPQNALKLVEREAEEFDEEAVERYLKSIEQGHNSLEQTGSPLEQGHKSLELKNDKAPEQKNIANKPGIMGCGCPSTQIQTFTPARKQGGDAHNNEANYNKSNNPSGNCNGEKKKIVGSALGHWPVQIRLVPATAPFLKGADLLVTADCVPVAYPSLHSDFLEGKVVMMGCPKFDDVNSYAEKFTQIFQTAGIKSITVLIMEVPCCSGMPLIIKKAMEDAGVDLPVQTLTVSTRGEILS
;
A
#
# COMPACT_ATOMS: atom_id res chain seq x y z
N MET A 1 3.40 17.99 -36.93
CA MET A 1 3.83 19.36 -37.32
C MET A 1 4.36 20.02 -36.06
N LYS A 2 5.49 20.74 -36.11
CA LYS A 2 6.03 21.42 -34.92
C LYS A 2 5.44 22.82 -34.81
N ILE A 3 5.03 23.21 -33.60
CA ILE A 3 4.48 24.52 -33.27
C ILE A 3 5.26 25.13 -32.11
N LYS A 4 5.28 26.46 -32.00
CA LYS A 4 5.78 27.13 -30.79
C LYS A 4 4.75 27.02 -29.69
N ARG A 5 5.13 26.39 -28.59
CA ARG A 5 4.29 26.16 -27.41
C ARG A 5 5.13 26.13 -26.15
N LYS A 6 4.47 26.29 -25.01
CA LYS A 6 5.10 26.08 -23.70
C LYS A 6 5.23 24.58 -23.44
N ILE A 7 6.41 24.16 -23.01
CA ILE A 7 6.74 22.76 -22.73
C ILE A 7 7.80 22.69 -21.63
N ILE A 8 7.83 21.56 -20.93
CA ILE A 8 8.82 21.32 -19.87
C ILE A 8 10.18 21.00 -20.48
N GLU A 9 11.19 21.69 -19.98
CA GLU A 9 12.60 21.43 -20.23
C GLU A 9 13.28 21.00 -18.93
N ILE A 10 14.16 20.00 -19.03
CA ILE A 10 14.85 19.41 -17.88
C ILE A 10 16.35 19.70 -18.01
N ASP A 11 16.91 20.32 -16.99
CA ASP A 11 18.32 20.59 -16.85
C ASP A 11 19.04 19.33 -16.33
N GLU A 12 19.75 18.63 -17.22
CA GLU A 12 20.42 17.36 -16.88
C GLU A 12 21.58 17.53 -15.89
N GLU A 13 22.17 18.72 -15.79
CA GLU A 13 23.25 19.01 -14.84
C GLU A 13 22.71 19.10 -13.41
N LEU A 14 21.52 19.71 -13.24
CA LEU A 14 20.85 19.83 -11.95
C LEU A 14 20.07 18.58 -11.55
N CYS A 15 19.57 17.81 -12.53
CA CYS A 15 18.79 16.61 -12.25
C CYS A 15 19.67 15.53 -11.60
N ASP A 16 19.31 15.02 -10.43
CA ASP A 16 20.02 13.93 -9.76
C ASP A 16 19.40 12.53 -9.99
N GLY A 17 18.30 12.47 -10.75
CA GLY A 17 17.59 11.23 -11.02
C GLY A 17 16.62 10.78 -9.92
N CYS A 18 16.31 11.62 -8.91
CA CYS A 18 15.44 11.24 -7.79
C CYS A 18 14.03 10.76 -8.19
N GLY A 19 13.52 11.20 -9.35
CA GLY A 19 12.27 10.70 -9.93
C GLY A 19 10.99 11.30 -9.35
N ASN A 20 11.06 12.28 -8.44
CA ASN A 20 9.87 12.88 -7.82
C ASN A 20 8.89 13.53 -8.81
N CYS A 21 9.37 13.97 -9.98
CA CYS A 21 8.55 14.56 -11.03
C CYS A 21 7.72 13.54 -11.83
N VAL A 22 8.07 12.26 -11.80
CA VAL A 22 7.43 11.22 -12.62
C VAL A 22 5.98 10.95 -12.17
N PRO A 23 5.68 10.73 -10.87
CA PRO A 23 4.31 10.47 -10.43
C PRO A 23 3.34 11.64 -10.64
N SER A 24 3.86 12.87 -10.66
CA SER A 24 3.04 14.08 -10.81
C SER A 24 2.74 14.43 -12.29
N CYS A 25 3.19 13.63 -13.24
CA CYS A 25 2.85 13.77 -14.66
C CYS A 25 1.78 12.75 -15.02
N ALA A 26 0.52 13.19 -15.06
CA ALA A 26 -0.63 12.33 -15.37
C ALA A 26 -0.55 11.73 -16.78
N GLU A 27 0.12 12.42 -17.70
CA GLU A 27 0.31 12.02 -19.10
C GLU A 27 1.46 11.01 -19.25
N GLY A 28 2.22 10.74 -18.18
CA GLY A 28 3.38 9.86 -18.19
C GLY A 28 4.56 10.37 -19.04
N ALA A 29 4.54 11.66 -19.42
CA ALA A 29 5.49 12.26 -20.35
C ALA A 29 6.93 12.29 -19.85
N ILE A 30 7.14 12.24 -18.52
CA ILE A 30 8.46 12.24 -17.88
C ILE A 30 8.79 10.82 -17.42
N GLN A 31 9.97 10.32 -17.79
CA GLN A 31 10.50 9.04 -17.33
C GLN A 31 11.95 9.17 -16.89
N ILE A 32 12.43 8.22 -16.09
CA ILE A 32 13.86 8.13 -15.75
C ILE A 32 14.56 7.27 -16.79
N ILE A 33 15.47 7.88 -17.54
CA ILE A 33 16.26 7.25 -18.60
C ILE A 33 17.73 7.60 -18.33
N ASP A 34 18.58 6.58 -18.23
CA ASP A 34 20.00 6.72 -17.89
C ASP A 34 20.25 7.47 -16.57
N GLY A 35 19.37 7.27 -15.59
CA GLY A 35 19.47 7.90 -14.27
C GLY A 35 19.10 9.39 -14.24
N LYS A 36 18.50 9.93 -15.30
CA LYS A 36 18.03 11.33 -15.37
C LYS A 36 16.57 11.39 -15.81
N ALA A 37 15.84 12.40 -15.36
CA ALA A 37 14.49 12.66 -15.83
C ALA A 37 14.55 13.17 -17.28
N LYS A 38 13.75 12.59 -18.17
CA LYS A 38 13.63 12.98 -19.58
C LYS A 38 12.17 13.05 -19.99
N VAL A 39 11.84 14.04 -20.82
CA VAL A 39 10.57 14.07 -21.55
C VAL A 39 10.66 13.05 -22.68
N VAL A 40 9.84 12.00 -22.63
CA VAL A 40 9.94 10.84 -23.55
C VAL A 40 9.64 11.25 -24.98
N LYS A 41 8.57 12.03 -25.17
CA LYS A 41 8.24 12.71 -26.44
C LYS A 41 7.49 13.99 -26.17
N ASP A 42 7.72 14.99 -27.01
CA ASP A 42 7.08 16.30 -26.91
C ASP A 42 5.55 16.21 -26.97
N GLN A 43 5.00 15.34 -27.83
CA GLN A 43 3.56 15.15 -27.99
C GLN A 43 2.84 14.60 -26.73
N TYR A 44 3.59 14.10 -25.74
CA TYR A 44 3.02 13.64 -24.45
C TYR A 44 3.00 14.74 -23.39
N CYS A 45 3.82 15.78 -23.51
CA CYS A 45 3.91 16.83 -22.51
C CYS A 45 2.94 17.96 -22.84
N ASP A 46 1.89 18.12 -22.06
CA ASP A 46 0.86 19.16 -22.23
C ASP A 46 1.36 20.60 -21.97
N GLY A 47 2.45 20.74 -21.20
CA GLY A 47 3.02 22.03 -20.81
C GLY A 47 2.35 22.69 -19.59
N LEU A 48 1.51 21.96 -18.83
CA LEU A 48 0.81 22.49 -17.66
C LEU A 48 1.74 22.75 -16.46
N GLY A 49 2.78 21.93 -16.31
CA GLY A 49 3.84 22.13 -15.32
C GLY A 49 3.55 21.63 -13.91
N ALA A 50 2.66 20.64 -13.75
CA ALA A 50 2.41 19.97 -12.46
C ALA A 50 3.70 19.43 -11.80
N CYS A 51 4.68 19.02 -12.60
CA CYS A 51 5.97 18.50 -12.15
C CYS A 51 6.95 19.55 -11.60
N LEU A 52 6.74 20.85 -11.83
CA LEU A 52 7.70 21.90 -11.48
C LEU A 52 7.93 21.99 -9.96
N GLY A 53 6.88 21.84 -9.16
CA GLY A 53 6.95 21.92 -7.70
C GLY A 53 7.59 20.70 -7.02
N GLU A 54 7.76 19.60 -7.76
CA GLU A 54 8.19 18.31 -7.22
C GLU A 54 9.69 18.11 -7.28
N CYS A 55 10.40 18.94 -8.05
CA CYS A 55 11.83 18.81 -8.24
C CYS A 55 12.60 19.50 -7.11
N PRO A 56 13.23 18.76 -6.17
CA PRO A 56 14.00 19.37 -5.10
C PRO A 56 15.24 20.13 -5.63
N GLN A 57 15.75 19.72 -6.79
CA GLN A 57 16.90 20.36 -7.44
C GLN A 57 16.52 21.54 -8.34
N ASN A 58 15.22 21.84 -8.47
CA ASN A 58 14.70 22.88 -9.36
C ASN A 58 15.20 22.73 -10.81
N ALA A 59 15.35 21.50 -11.28
CA ALA A 59 15.90 21.17 -12.59
C ALA A 59 14.89 21.32 -13.74
N LEU A 60 13.60 21.49 -13.44
CA LEU A 60 12.53 21.56 -14.45
C LEU A 60 12.13 23.02 -14.68
N LYS A 61 11.98 23.42 -15.95
CA LYS A 61 11.60 24.77 -16.36
C LYS A 61 10.48 24.71 -17.40
N LEU A 62 9.56 25.67 -17.35
CA LEU A 62 8.58 25.88 -18.42
C LEU A 62 9.16 26.86 -19.44
N VAL A 63 9.47 26.37 -20.64
CA VAL A 63 10.07 27.15 -21.72
C VAL A 63 9.16 27.19 -22.94
N GLU A 64 9.32 28.20 -23.77
CA GLU A 64 8.65 28.26 -25.07
C GLU A 64 9.64 27.85 -26.17
N ARG A 65 9.38 26.74 -26.84
CA ARG A 65 10.19 26.22 -27.94
C ARG A 65 9.32 25.57 -29.01
N GLU A 66 9.93 25.26 -30.15
CA GLU A 66 9.28 24.46 -31.18
C GLU A 66 9.21 23.00 -30.73
N ALA A 67 7.99 22.49 -30.62
CA ALA A 67 7.69 21.14 -30.14
C ALA A 67 6.52 20.55 -30.93
N GLU A 68 6.38 19.23 -30.90
CA GLU A 68 5.18 18.57 -31.45
C GLU A 68 3.94 18.99 -30.68
N GLU A 69 2.79 18.99 -31.36
CA GLU A 69 1.51 19.25 -30.72
C GLU A 69 1.15 18.12 -29.74
N PHE A 70 0.42 18.47 -28.68
CA PHE A 70 0.00 17.52 -27.67
C PHE A 70 -1.10 16.63 -28.25
N ASP A 71 -0.95 15.32 -28.08
CA ASP A 71 -1.84 14.32 -28.63
C ASP A 71 -2.37 13.42 -27.51
N GLU A 72 -3.59 13.72 -27.07
CA GLU A 72 -4.29 12.98 -26.02
C GLU A 72 -4.45 11.48 -26.37
N GLU A 73 -4.75 11.16 -27.63
CA GLU A 73 -4.88 9.78 -28.07
C GLU A 73 -3.53 9.04 -28.03
N ALA A 74 -2.43 9.74 -28.31
CA ALA A 74 -1.09 9.19 -28.20
C ALA A 74 -0.67 8.95 -26.75
N VAL A 75 -1.08 9.83 -25.82
CA VAL A 75 -0.89 9.64 -24.38
C VAL A 75 -1.65 8.40 -23.91
N GLU A 76 -2.92 8.26 -24.25
CA GLU A 76 -3.73 7.11 -23.84
C GLU A 76 -3.13 5.78 -24.34
N ARG A 77 -2.71 5.74 -25.61
CA ARG A 77 -2.02 4.56 -26.18
C ARG A 77 -0.71 4.27 -25.48
N TYR A 78 0.05 5.30 -25.11
CA TYR A 78 1.33 5.16 -24.42
C TYR A 78 1.14 4.61 -23.00
N LEU A 79 0.22 5.16 -22.22
CA LEU A 79 -0.10 4.68 -20.86
C LEU A 79 -0.54 3.21 -20.87
N LYS A 80 -1.43 2.83 -21.80
CA LYS A 80 -1.83 1.43 -22.01
C LYS A 80 -0.65 0.50 -22.32
N SER A 81 0.35 0.99 -23.05
CA SER A 81 1.55 0.19 -23.38
C SER A 81 2.49 0.00 -22.17
N ILE A 82 2.57 0.98 -21.26
CA ILE A 82 3.34 0.86 -20.02
C ILE A 82 2.70 -0.16 -19.09
N GLU A 83 1.37 -0.12 -18.93
CA GLU A 83 0.63 -1.07 -18.11
C GLU A 83 0.78 -2.52 -18.61
N GLN A 84 0.79 -2.72 -19.93
CA GLN A 84 0.96 -4.05 -20.53
C GLN A 84 2.42 -4.56 -20.43
N GLY A 85 3.41 -3.66 -20.40
CA GLY A 85 4.82 -4.00 -20.21
C GLY A 85 5.12 -4.59 -18.81
N HIS A 86 4.45 -4.11 -17.76
CA HIS A 86 4.62 -4.64 -16.40
C HIS A 86 4.04 -6.05 -16.19
N ASN A 87 3.13 -6.51 -17.05
CA ASN A 87 2.64 -7.90 -17.03
C ASN A 87 3.61 -8.92 -17.67
N SER A 88 4.71 -8.47 -18.27
CA SER A 88 5.65 -9.34 -19.00
C SER A 88 6.96 -9.66 -18.24
N LEU A 89 7.20 -9.05 -17.08
CA LEU A 89 8.42 -9.24 -16.28
C LEU A 89 8.27 -10.18 -15.07
N GLU A 90 7.08 -10.72 -14.79
CA GLU A 90 6.90 -11.81 -13.81
C GLU A 90 7.27 -13.20 -14.37
N GLN A 91 7.78 -13.30 -15.61
CA GLN A 91 8.13 -14.58 -16.26
C GLN A 91 9.63 -14.89 -16.37
N THR A 92 10.47 -14.38 -15.47
CA THR A 92 11.80 -14.98 -15.25
C THR A 92 11.85 -15.70 -13.91
N GLY A 93 11.06 -16.78 -13.81
CA GLY A 93 11.22 -17.80 -12.79
C GLY A 93 12.55 -18.54 -12.96
N SER A 94 13.25 -18.72 -11.85
CA SER A 94 14.39 -19.61 -11.67
C SER A 94 14.07 -21.05 -12.12
N PRO A 95 15.02 -21.81 -12.73
CA PRO A 95 14.74 -23.05 -13.44
C PRO A 95 14.66 -24.27 -12.52
N LEU A 96 13.45 -24.58 -12.04
CA LEU A 96 13.02 -25.91 -11.56
C LEU A 96 11.51 -25.95 -11.90
N GLU A 97 11.03 -26.65 -12.92
CA GLU A 97 10.92 -28.10 -13.00
C GLU A 97 10.69 -28.51 -14.48
N GLN A 98 11.42 -29.54 -14.93
CA GLN A 98 11.15 -30.21 -16.20
C GLN A 98 10.23 -31.42 -16.00
N GLY A 99 9.24 -31.53 -16.89
CA GLY A 99 8.42 -32.74 -17.11
C GLY A 99 7.11 -32.71 -16.32
N HIS A 100 5.93 -32.85 -16.92
CA HIS A 100 5.57 -33.88 -17.87
C HIS A 100 4.41 -33.44 -18.79
N LYS A 101 4.48 -33.98 -20.00
CA LYS A 101 3.60 -33.87 -21.16
C LYS A 101 2.13 -34.20 -20.83
N SER A 102 1.20 -33.33 -21.22
CA SER A 102 -0.24 -33.60 -21.21
C SER A 102 -0.58 -34.82 -22.07
N LEU A 103 -1.17 -35.83 -21.45
CA LEU A 103 -1.88 -36.91 -22.11
C LEU A 103 -3.36 -36.75 -21.79
N GLU A 104 -4.13 -36.39 -22.81
CA GLU A 104 -5.60 -36.38 -22.75
C GLU A 104 -6.10 -37.82 -22.59
N LEU A 105 -6.85 -38.09 -21.51
CA LEU A 105 -7.57 -39.35 -21.35
C LEU A 105 -9.06 -39.14 -21.65
N LYS A 106 -9.51 -39.88 -22.67
CA LYS A 106 -10.93 -40.13 -22.97
C LYS A 106 -11.54 -40.98 -21.86
N ASN A 107 -12.80 -40.67 -21.55
CA ASN A 107 -13.71 -41.43 -20.72
C ASN A 107 -13.77 -42.91 -21.13
N ASP A 108 -13.75 -43.83 -20.15
CA ASP A 108 -14.59 -45.02 -20.15
C ASP A 108 -14.65 -45.72 -18.77
N LYS A 109 -15.90 -45.85 -18.27
CA LYS A 109 -16.49 -46.83 -17.32
C LYS A 109 -15.95 -47.01 -15.88
N ALA A 110 -16.91 -46.93 -14.95
CA ALA A 110 -16.81 -47.19 -13.51
C ALA A 110 -16.49 -48.66 -13.15
N PRO A 111 -16.09 -48.92 -11.89
CA PRO A 111 -17.07 -49.57 -10.99
C PRO A 111 -17.09 -49.07 -9.53
N GLU A 112 -18.29 -49.20 -8.96
CA GLU A 112 -18.77 -49.29 -7.56
C GLU A 112 -17.92 -48.85 -6.35
N GLN A 113 -18.47 -47.81 -5.70
CA GLN A 113 -18.81 -47.66 -4.26
C GLN A 113 -17.87 -48.19 -3.17
N LYS A 114 -17.43 -47.27 -2.30
CA LYS A 114 -17.60 -47.40 -0.84
C LYS A 114 -17.78 -46.01 -0.19
N ASN A 115 -18.91 -45.86 0.49
CA ASN A 115 -19.29 -44.70 1.31
C ASN A 115 -18.27 -44.41 2.41
N ILE A 116 -17.76 -43.17 2.49
CA ILE A 116 -17.34 -42.56 3.76
C ILE A 116 -17.94 -41.16 3.84
N ALA A 117 -18.61 -40.94 4.96
CA ALA A 117 -19.55 -39.86 5.22
C ALA A 117 -18.94 -38.44 5.20
N ASN A 118 -19.77 -37.51 4.75
CA ASN A 118 -19.82 -36.07 5.06
C ASN A 118 -18.68 -35.49 5.91
N LYS A 119 -17.79 -34.74 5.24
CA LYS A 119 -17.22 -33.51 5.80
C LYS A 119 -17.67 -32.34 4.91
N PRO A 120 -18.26 -31.27 5.47
CA PRO A 120 -18.63 -30.11 4.67
C PRO A 120 -17.39 -29.55 3.98
N GLY A 121 -17.52 -29.35 2.67
CA GLY A 121 -16.44 -28.93 1.79
C GLY A 121 -15.77 -27.66 2.29
N ILE A 122 -14.44 -27.70 2.34
CA ILE A 122 -13.59 -26.53 2.40
C ILE A 122 -13.93 -25.69 1.16
N MET A 123 -14.71 -24.61 1.36
CA MET A 123 -14.96 -23.65 0.30
C MET A 123 -13.67 -22.89 -0.01
N GLY A 124 -13.26 -22.96 -1.27
CA GLY A 124 -12.65 -21.87 -2.03
C GLY A 124 -11.32 -21.32 -1.53
N CYS A 125 -10.23 -21.71 -2.19
CA CYS A 125 -8.88 -21.17 -2.01
C CYS A 125 -8.81 -19.67 -2.37
N GLY A 126 -8.95 -18.79 -1.38
CA GLY A 126 -8.44 -17.42 -1.43
C GLY A 126 -7.08 -17.35 -0.74
N CYS A 127 -6.18 -16.44 -1.16
CA CYS A 127 -4.94 -16.22 -0.43
C CYS A 127 -5.27 -15.79 1.01
N PRO A 128 -4.71 -16.43 2.06
CA PRO A 128 -4.97 -16.05 3.44
C PRO A 128 -4.69 -14.56 3.72
N SER A 129 -3.84 -13.93 2.90
CA SER A 129 -3.55 -12.50 2.98
C SER A 129 -4.78 -11.60 2.77
N THR A 130 -5.84 -12.06 2.09
CA THR A 130 -7.05 -11.25 1.85
C THR A 130 -8.24 -11.66 2.70
N GLN A 131 -8.10 -12.75 3.47
CA GLN A 131 -9.19 -13.26 4.31
C GLN A 131 -9.40 -12.35 5.52
N ILE A 132 -10.60 -11.78 5.65
CA ILE A 132 -10.98 -10.98 6.81
C ILE A 132 -10.94 -11.85 8.08
N GLN A 133 -10.25 -11.37 9.10
CA GLN A 133 -10.18 -11.96 10.43
C GLN A 133 -10.29 -10.86 11.48
N THR A 134 -10.90 -11.20 12.62
CA THR A 134 -10.93 -10.36 13.81
C THR A 134 -10.25 -11.13 14.94
N PHE A 135 -9.36 -10.47 15.65
CA PHE A 135 -8.59 -11.02 16.76
C PHE A 135 -8.99 -10.37 18.08
N THR A 136 -8.72 -11.07 19.17
CA THR A 136 -8.70 -10.45 20.50
C THR A 136 -7.28 -9.95 20.78
N PRO A 137 -7.05 -8.63 20.89
CA PRO A 137 -5.72 -8.09 21.18
C PRO A 137 -5.16 -8.59 22.52
N ALA A 138 -3.85 -8.74 22.60
CA ALA A 138 -3.19 -9.05 23.87
C ALA A 138 -3.22 -7.81 24.78
N ARG A 139 -4.06 -7.86 25.83
CA ARG A 139 -4.25 -6.77 26.79
C ARG A 139 -2.96 -6.46 27.55
N LYS A 140 -2.68 -5.18 27.82
CA LYS A 140 -1.69 -4.79 28.85
C LYS A 140 -2.06 -5.47 30.16
N GLN A 141 -1.17 -6.31 30.70
CA GLN A 141 -1.33 -6.91 32.03
C GLN A 141 -1.41 -5.79 33.07
N GLY A 142 -2.63 -5.48 33.48
CA GLY A 142 -2.98 -4.57 34.57
C GLY A 142 -4.36 -5.00 35.06
N GLY A 143 -4.39 -5.90 36.05
CA GLY A 143 -5.60 -6.54 36.55
C GLY A 143 -5.48 -8.07 36.47
N ASP A 144 -5.12 -8.65 37.61
CA ASP A 144 -5.26 -10.05 38.03
C ASP A 144 -4.90 -11.13 37.01
N ALA A 145 -3.72 -11.71 37.24
CA ALA A 145 -3.19 -12.84 36.49
C ALA A 145 -4.04 -14.10 36.68
N HIS A 146 -5.16 -14.19 35.97
CA HIS A 146 -5.81 -15.45 35.65
C HIS A 146 -5.96 -15.58 34.13
N ASN A 147 -5.04 -16.34 33.57
CA ASN A 147 -5.26 -17.28 32.47
C ASN A 147 -5.59 -16.66 31.11
N ASN A 148 -4.56 -16.33 30.31
CA ASN A 148 -4.66 -16.37 28.86
C ASN A 148 -3.40 -17.03 28.27
N GLU A 149 -3.28 -18.33 28.52
CA GLU A 149 -2.45 -19.28 27.74
C GLU A 149 -3.24 -19.91 26.58
N ALA A 150 -4.18 -19.18 25.97
CA ALA A 150 -4.94 -19.70 24.83
C ALA A 150 -4.39 -19.12 23.52
N ASN A 151 -3.80 -20.02 22.70
CA ASN A 151 -3.43 -19.88 21.28
C ASN A 151 -2.03 -19.38 20.91
N TYR A 152 -0.99 -19.76 21.66
CA TYR A 152 0.34 -19.96 21.06
C TYR A 152 0.59 -21.47 20.96
N ASN A 153 0.70 -22.00 19.73
CA ASN A 153 1.03 -23.40 19.48
C ASN A 153 2.37 -23.75 20.16
N LYS A 154 2.30 -24.32 21.37
CA LYS A 154 3.41 -25.02 22.01
C LYS A 154 3.67 -26.31 21.24
N SER A 155 4.41 -26.22 20.13
CA SER A 155 5.18 -27.38 19.66
C SER A 155 6.64 -26.96 19.55
N ASN A 156 7.49 -27.69 20.29
CA ASN A 156 8.95 -27.63 20.37
C ASN A 156 9.53 -26.62 21.36
N ASN A 157 9.45 -27.00 22.64
CA ASN A 157 10.40 -26.56 23.65
C ASN A 157 11.43 -27.67 23.87
N PRO A 158 12.73 -27.49 23.60
CA PRO A 158 13.75 -28.25 24.29
C PRO A 158 14.04 -27.55 25.61
N SER A 159 13.71 -28.24 26.71
CA SER A 159 14.07 -27.86 28.07
C SER A 159 15.55 -27.49 28.16
N GLY A 160 15.84 -26.23 28.50
CA GLY A 160 17.18 -25.74 28.80
C GLY A 160 17.12 -24.64 29.84
N ASN A 161 17.25 -25.03 31.11
CA ASN A 161 17.28 -24.13 32.26
C ASN A 161 18.68 -23.51 32.38
N CYS A 162 18.84 -22.20 32.20
CA CYS A 162 20.01 -21.43 32.61
C CYS A 162 19.58 -19.98 32.89
N ASN A 163 19.91 -19.48 34.09
CA ASN A 163 19.75 -18.12 34.62
C ASN A 163 19.45 -17.03 33.57
N GLY A 164 18.25 -16.44 33.60
CA GLY A 164 17.91 -15.34 32.70
C GLY A 164 16.62 -14.65 33.12
N GLU A 165 16.65 -13.32 33.14
CA GLU A 165 15.48 -12.46 33.35
C GLU A 165 14.29 -12.98 32.52
N LYS A 166 13.14 -13.19 33.17
CA LYS A 166 11.91 -13.61 32.48
C LYS A 166 11.56 -12.55 31.43
N LYS A 167 11.91 -12.79 30.16
CA LYS A 167 11.58 -11.89 29.05
C LYS A 167 10.05 -11.74 29.01
N LYS A 168 9.55 -10.57 29.42
CA LYS A 168 8.12 -10.25 29.39
C LYS A 168 7.69 -10.30 27.92
N ILE A 169 6.95 -11.34 27.55
CA ILE A 169 6.41 -11.47 26.20
C ILE A 169 5.31 -10.42 26.07
N VAL A 170 5.60 -9.34 25.35
CA VAL A 170 4.60 -8.33 24.98
C VAL A 170 3.82 -8.92 23.81
N GLY A 171 2.52 -9.17 24.01
CA GLY A 171 1.65 -9.67 22.95
C GLY A 171 1.26 -8.58 21.96
N SER A 172 0.77 -8.97 20.79
CA SER A 172 0.32 -8.04 19.75
C SER A 172 -1.00 -7.36 20.12
N ALA A 173 -1.05 -6.04 19.98
CA ALA A 173 -2.29 -5.26 20.06
C ALA A 173 -3.17 -5.34 18.79
N LEU A 174 -2.75 -6.07 17.75
CA LEU A 174 -3.49 -6.16 16.49
C LEU A 174 -4.85 -6.86 16.68
N GLY A 175 -5.92 -6.19 16.28
CA GLY A 175 -7.29 -6.69 16.40
C GLY A 175 -7.90 -7.25 15.13
N HIS A 176 -7.23 -7.17 13.98
CA HIS A 176 -7.81 -7.62 12.71
C HIS A 176 -6.75 -7.95 11.64
N TRP A 177 -7.20 -8.62 10.58
CA TRP A 177 -6.46 -8.85 9.34
C TRP A 177 -7.45 -8.80 8.16
N PRO A 178 -7.06 -8.32 6.96
CA PRO A 178 -5.77 -7.74 6.58
C PRO A 178 -5.54 -6.33 7.10
N VAL A 179 -4.29 -5.86 7.08
CA VAL A 179 -3.94 -4.49 7.52
C VAL A 179 -3.65 -3.52 6.36
N GLN A 180 -3.36 -4.02 5.16
CA GLN A 180 -3.02 -3.19 4.02
C GLN A 180 -4.26 -2.46 3.47
N ILE A 181 -4.16 -1.14 3.23
CA ILE A 181 -5.27 -0.27 2.79
C ILE A 181 -6.00 -0.89 1.58
N ARG A 182 -5.24 -1.43 0.62
CA ARG A 182 -5.75 -2.05 -0.61
C ARG A 182 -6.57 -3.31 -0.35
N LEU A 183 -6.21 -4.08 0.67
CA LEU A 183 -6.79 -5.40 0.96
C LEU A 183 -8.01 -5.32 1.87
N VAL A 184 -8.14 -4.27 2.69
CA VAL A 184 -9.29 -4.10 3.58
C VAL A 184 -10.53 -3.72 2.76
N PRO A 185 -11.61 -4.52 2.82
CA PRO A 185 -12.89 -4.13 2.21
C PRO A 185 -13.53 -3.00 3.01
N ALA A 186 -14.13 -2.00 2.34
CA ALA A 186 -14.76 -0.88 3.01
C ALA A 186 -15.94 -1.29 3.93
N THR A 187 -16.53 -2.45 3.65
CA THR A 187 -17.63 -3.05 4.40
C THR A 187 -17.17 -3.94 5.56
N ALA A 188 -15.88 -4.03 5.85
CA ALA A 188 -15.35 -4.93 6.87
C ALA A 188 -15.98 -4.64 8.25
N PRO A 189 -16.49 -5.67 8.97
CA PRO A 189 -17.23 -5.45 10.22
C PRO A 189 -16.45 -4.69 11.30
N PHE A 190 -15.12 -4.89 11.36
CA PHE A 190 -14.27 -4.22 12.35
C PHE A 190 -14.16 -2.70 12.13
N LEU A 191 -14.47 -2.18 10.94
CA LEU A 191 -14.44 -0.72 10.67
C LEU A 191 -15.62 0.02 11.31
N LYS A 192 -16.72 -0.67 11.66
CA LYS A 192 -17.94 -0.03 12.14
C LYS A 192 -17.72 0.71 13.46
N GLY A 193 -17.87 2.04 13.46
CA GLY A 193 -17.68 2.85 14.67
C GLY A 193 -16.24 2.83 15.20
N ALA A 194 -15.26 2.56 14.34
CA ALA A 194 -13.86 2.43 14.74
C ALA A 194 -13.17 3.79 14.95
N ASP A 195 -12.17 3.79 15.82
CA ASP A 195 -11.07 4.76 15.80
C ASP A 195 -10.02 4.25 14.81
N LEU A 196 -9.84 4.97 13.70
CA LEU A 196 -9.01 4.54 12.58
C LEU A 196 -7.57 4.99 12.79
N LEU A 197 -6.62 4.07 12.63
CA LEU A 197 -5.19 4.35 12.58
C LEU A 197 -4.70 4.13 11.15
N VAL A 198 -4.37 5.21 10.45
CA VAL A 198 -3.74 5.14 9.13
C VAL A 198 -2.24 5.28 9.31
N THR A 199 -1.43 4.32 8.87
CA THR A 199 0.01 4.32 9.14
C THR A 199 0.84 4.04 7.88
N ALA A 200 1.92 4.79 7.69
CA ALA A 200 2.87 4.52 6.62
C ALA A 200 3.62 3.19 6.88
N ASP A 201 3.91 2.41 5.82
CA ASP A 201 4.56 1.09 5.94
C ASP A 201 5.86 1.09 6.76
N CYS A 202 6.62 2.19 6.74
CA CYS A 202 7.88 2.30 7.47
C CYS A 202 7.69 2.54 8.98
N VAL A 203 6.54 3.05 9.42
CA VAL A 203 6.31 3.45 10.81
C VAL A 203 6.38 2.26 11.78
N PRO A 204 5.72 1.11 11.54
CA PRO A 204 5.84 -0.04 12.45
C PRO A 204 7.26 -0.56 12.65
N VAL A 205 8.13 -0.36 11.66
CA VAL A 205 9.54 -0.78 11.72
C VAL A 205 10.39 0.29 12.41
N ALA A 206 10.15 1.56 12.12
CA ALA A 206 10.91 2.68 12.67
C ALA A 206 10.52 3.04 14.11
N TYR A 207 9.26 2.80 14.51
CA TYR A 207 8.70 3.17 15.82
C TYR A 207 8.36 1.92 16.65
N PRO A 208 9.28 1.44 17.53
CA PRO A 208 9.14 0.14 18.19
C PRO A 208 7.89 0.00 19.07
N SER A 209 7.40 1.11 19.62
CA SER A 209 6.28 1.13 20.57
C SER A 209 4.91 1.31 19.90
N LEU A 210 4.81 1.16 18.57
CA LEU A 210 3.57 1.39 17.81
C LEU A 210 2.35 0.66 18.43
N HIS A 211 2.55 -0.60 18.82
CA HIS A 211 1.48 -1.42 19.37
C HIS A 211 0.92 -0.87 20.69
N SER A 212 1.78 -0.36 21.58
CA SER A 212 1.36 0.13 22.89
C SER A 212 0.83 1.56 22.86
N ASP A 213 1.31 2.36 21.91
CA ASP A 213 1.12 3.81 21.91
C ASP A 213 0.00 4.23 20.96
N PHE A 214 -0.19 3.50 19.85
CA PHE A 214 -1.15 3.87 18.81
C PHE A 214 -2.14 2.78 18.43
N LEU A 215 -1.77 1.49 18.50
CA LEU A 215 -2.63 0.43 17.96
C LEU A 215 -3.75 -0.02 18.91
N GLU A 216 -3.56 0.10 20.22
CA GLU A 216 -4.50 -0.43 21.22
C GLU A 216 -5.90 0.17 21.05
N GLY A 217 -6.89 -0.69 20.78
CA GLY A 217 -8.29 -0.29 20.57
C GLY A 217 -8.60 0.36 19.22
N LYS A 218 -7.62 0.51 18.32
CA LYS A 218 -7.82 1.10 16.98
C LYS A 218 -7.84 0.06 15.87
N VAL A 219 -8.48 0.41 14.76
CA VAL A 219 -8.40 -0.35 13.51
C VAL A 219 -7.27 0.24 12.67
N VAL A 220 -6.21 -0.54 12.43
CA VAL A 220 -5.11 -0.10 11.58
C VAL A 220 -5.36 -0.34 10.11
N MET A 221 -5.04 0.64 9.27
CA MET A 221 -4.89 0.51 7.84
C MET A 221 -3.52 1.07 7.44
N MET A 222 -2.70 0.25 6.82
CA MET A 222 -1.30 0.51 6.53
C MET A 222 -1.05 0.62 5.04
N GLY A 223 -0.16 1.52 4.63
CA GLY A 223 0.29 1.57 3.23
C GLY A 223 1.18 2.78 2.91
N CYS A 224 1.76 2.81 1.71
CA CYS A 224 2.72 3.83 1.31
C CYS A 224 2.30 4.53 0.01
N PRO A 225 2.03 5.85 0.02
CA PRO A 225 1.60 6.58 -1.17
C PRO A 225 2.69 6.71 -2.24
N LYS A 226 3.95 6.33 -1.94
CA LYS A 226 5.01 6.22 -2.93
C LYS A 226 4.91 4.97 -3.80
N PHE A 227 4.45 3.86 -3.22
CA PHE A 227 4.43 2.55 -3.87
C PHE A 227 3.04 2.12 -4.32
N ASP A 228 2.01 2.74 -3.76
CA ASP A 228 0.61 2.44 -4.05
C ASP A 228 -0.08 3.56 -4.84
N ASP A 229 -1.21 3.19 -5.44
CA ASP A 229 -2.05 4.13 -6.17
C ASP A 229 -2.83 5.06 -5.22
N VAL A 230 -2.50 6.34 -5.29
CA VAL A 230 -3.05 7.41 -4.45
C VAL A 230 -4.55 7.60 -4.65
N ASN A 231 -5.03 7.46 -5.89
CA ASN A 231 -6.45 7.62 -6.21
C ASN A 231 -7.28 6.49 -5.59
N SER A 232 -6.78 5.24 -5.67
CA SER A 232 -7.38 4.06 -5.05
C SER A 232 -7.49 4.22 -3.53
N TYR A 233 -6.51 4.86 -2.88
CA TYR A 233 -6.61 5.16 -1.45
C TYR A 233 -7.74 6.16 -1.17
N ALA A 234 -7.78 7.26 -1.92
CA ALA A 234 -8.82 8.27 -1.73
C ALA A 234 -10.21 7.65 -1.89
N GLU A 235 -10.45 6.90 -2.96
CA GLU A 235 -11.70 6.17 -3.19
C GLU A 235 -12.02 5.17 -2.07
N LYS A 236 -11.02 4.40 -1.61
CA LYS A 236 -11.17 3.44 -0.52
C LYS A 236 -11.63 4.13 0.76
N PHE A 237 -10.96 5.23 1.15
CA PHE A 237 -11.30 5.96 2.35
C PHE A 237 -12.66 6.65 2.22
N THR A 238 -13.02 7.20 1.06
CA THR A 238 -14.35 7.77 0.80
C THR A 238 -15.44 6.72 1.05
N GLN A 239 -15.28 5.51 0.52
CA GLN A 239 -16.23 4.41 0.74
C GLN A 239 -16.34 4.02 2.21
N ILE A 240 -15.21 3.97 2.92
CA ILE A 240 -15.17 3.65 4.36
C ILE A 240 -15.91 4.74 5.15
N PHE A 241 -15.64 6.01 4.88
CA PHE A 241 -16.25 7.12 5.61
C PHE A 241 -17.77 7.19 5.41
N GLN A 242 -18.26 6.83 4.21
CA GLN A 242 -19.69 6.78 3.91
C GLN A 242 -20.44 5.63 4.61
N THR A 243 -19.76 4.53 4.94
CA THR A 243 -20.43 3.27 5.34
C THR A 243 -20.11 2.78 6.75
N ALA A 244 -18.92 3.09 7.26
CA ALA A 244 -18.43 2.54 8.52
C ALA A 244 -18.76 3.40 9.74
N GLY A 245 -19.05 4.70 9.57
CA GLY A 245 -19.28 5.61 10.69
C GLY A 245 -18.06 5.76 11.61
N ILE A 246 -16.90 6.05 11.02
CA ILE A 246 -15.62 6.24 11.72
C ILE A 246 -15.75 7.35 12.77
N LYS A 247 -15.14 7.16 13.96
CA LYS A 247 -15.21 8.12 15.06
C LYS A 247 -14.08 9.15 15.05
N SER A 248 -12.87 8.69 14.77
CA SER A 248 -11.67 9.52 14.72
C SER A 248 -10.62 8.91 13.80
N ILE A 249 -9.69 9.73 13.33
CA ILE A 249 -8.59 9.29 12.48
C ILE A 249 -7.26 9.76 13.09
N THR A 250 -6.34 8.82 13.30
CA THR A 250 -4.94 9.09 13.59
C THR A 250 -4.11 8.69 12.39
N VAL A 251 -3.35 9.62 11.81
CA VAL A 251 -2.47 9.39 10.67
C VAL A 251 -1.02 9.44 11.15
N LEU A 252 -0.28 8.34 10.97
CA LEU A 252 1.15 8.29 11.27
C LEU A 252 1.94 8.28 9.96
N ILE A 253 2.73 9.32 9.75
CA ILE A 253 3.61 9.48 8.59
C ILE A 253 5.08 9.51 9.02
N MET A 254 5.98 9.26 8.07
CA MET A 254 7.41 9.49 8.28
C MET A 254 7.79 10.94 7.93
N GLU A 255 8.90 11.45 8.46
CA GLU A 255 9.47 12.78 8.14
C GLU A 255 9.89 12.97 6.68
N VAL A 256 9.95 11.87 5.90
CA VAL A 256 10.37 11.88 4.50
C VAL A 256 9.26 12.43 3.59
N PRO A 257 9.62 13.14 2.49
CA PRO A 257 8.65 13.83 1.64
C PRO A 257 7.61 12.91 1.02
N CYS A 258 7.96 11.65 0.78
CA CYS A 258 7.04 10.69 0.18
C CYS A 258 5.82 10.34 1.04
N CYS A 259 5.80 10.67 2.34
CA CYS A 259 4.63 10.45 3.19
C CYS A 259 3.68 11.66 3.28
N SER A 260 4.06 12.82 2.73
CA SER A 260 3.29 14.07 2.81
C SER A 260 1.93 14.01 2.10
N GLY A 261 1.75 13.09 1.16
CA GLY A 261 0.49 12.88 0.46
C GLY A 261 -0.61 12.21 1.29
N MET A 262 -0.27 11.42 2.33
CA MET A 262 -1.27 10.65 3.09
C MET A 262 -2.31 11.54 3.80
N PRO A 263 -1.93 12.63 4.50
CA PRO A 263 -2.92 13.53 5.09
C PRO A 263 -3.83 14.20 4.04
N LEU A 264 -3.30 14.49 2.85
CA LEU A 264 -4.08 15.07 1.74
C LEU A 264 -5.09 14.07 1.18
N ILE A 265 -4.71 12.80 1.04
CA ILE A 265 -5.61 11.71 0.64
C ILE A 265 -6.79 11.61 1.63
N ILE A 266 -6.50 11.59 2.93
CA ILE A 266 -7.53 11.49 3.97
C ILE A 266 -8.46 12.71 3.92
N LYS A 267 -7.89 13.92 3.80
CA LYS A 267 -8.67 15.15 3.68
C LYS A 267 -9.59 15.12 2.46
N LYS A 268 -9.06 14.78 1.28
CA LYS A 268 -9.83 14.64 0.05
C LYS A 268 -10.95 13.60 0.20
N ALA A 269 -10.67 12.45 0.79
CA ALA A 269 -11.66 11.41 1.01
C ALA A 269 -12.78 11.84 1.97
N MET A 270 -12.48 12.66 2.98
CA MET A 270 -13.50 13.25 3.86
C MET A 270 -14.37 14.26 3.12
N GLU A 271 -13.76 15.14 2.31
CA GLU A 271 -14.47 16.09 1.46
C GLU A 271 -15.41 15.36 0.47
N ASP A 272 -14.90 14.35 -0.23
CA ASP A 272 -15.64 13.54 -1.19
C ASP A 272 -16.76 12.70 -0.52
N ALA A 273 -16.58 12.30 0.75
CA ALA A 273 -17.59 11.61 1.54
C ALA A 273 -18.61 12.56 2.20
N GLY A 274 -18.37 13.87 2.21
CA GLY A 274 -19.21 14.85 2.89
C GLY A 274 -19.23 14.70 4.41
N VAL A 275 -18.13 14.25 5.02
CA VAL A 275 -18.01 14.04 6.48
C VAL A 275 -17.00 15.00 7.09
N ASP A 276 -17.22 15.35 8.36
CA ASP A 276 -16.25 16.08 9.19
C ASP A 276 -15.89 15.21 10.40
N LEU A 277 -14.62 14.78 10.46
CA LEU A 277 -14.10 13.83 11.43
C LEU A 277 -12.86 14.44 12.11
N PRO A 278 -12.66 14.19 13.42
CA PRO A 278 -11.44 14.61 14.08
C PRO A 278 -10.25 13.84 13.52
N VAL A 279 -9.28 14.56 12.94
CA VAL A 279 -8.04 14.00 12.38
C VAL A 279 -6.83 14.53 13.15
N GLN A 280 -5.97 13.62 13.59
CA GLN A 280 -4.66 13.92 14.14
C GLN A 280 -3.58 13.32 13.22
N THR A 281 -2.67 14.14 12.72
CA THR A 281 -1.50 13.66 11.97
C THR A 281 -0.26 13.78 12.86
N LEU A 282 0.51 12.70 12.96
CA LEU A 282 1.77 12.67 13.69
C LEU A 282 2.91 12.28 12.75
N THR A 283 4.05 12.97 12.91
CA THR A 283 5.24 12.72 12.09
C THR A 283 6.28 11.96 12.89
N VAL A 284 6.73 10.82 12.35
CA VAL A 284 7.78 9.95 12.92
C VAL A 284 9.09 10.19 12.18
N SER A 285 10.17 10.45 12.90
CA SER A 285 11.49 10.59 12.31
C SER A 285 12.03 9.24 11.82
N THR A 286 13.02 9.26 10.94
CA THR A 286 13.77 8.07 10.51
C THR A 286 14.50 7.35 11.66
N ARG A 287 14.56 7.98 12.85
CA ARG A 287 15.13 7.43 14.08
C ARG A 287 14.08 6.98 15.10
N GLY A 288 12.79 7.05 14.76
CA GLY A 288 11.70 6.58 15.62
C GLY A 288 11.24 7.57 16.69
N GLU A 289 11.48 8.87 16.51
CA GLU A 289 11.01 9.93 17.40
C GLU A 289 9.74 10.58 16.84
N ILE A 290 8.84 11.05 17.71
CA ILE A 290 7.67 11.83 17.28
C ILE A 290 8.08 13.30 17.20
N LEU A 291 7.88 13.93 16.05
CA LEU A 291 8.29 15.31 15.77
C LEU A 291 7.17 16.33 15.98
N SER A 292 5.93 15.96 15.67
CA SER A 292 4.73 16.81 15.71
C SER A 292 3.49 15.97 15.77
#